data_AF-A0A6A8QGU7-F1
#
_entry.id   AF-A0A6A8QGU7-F1
#
_cell.length_a   1.000
_cell.length_b   1.000
_cell.length_c   1.000
_cell.angle_alpha   90.00
_cell.angle_beta   90.00
_cell.angle_gamma   90.00
#
_symmetry.space_group_name_H-M   'P 1'
#
loop_
_entity.id
_entity.type
_entity.pdbx_description
1 polymer ?
#
loop_
_entity_poly.entity_id
_entity_poly.type
_entity_poly.pdbx_seq_one_letter_code
_entity_poly.pdbx_strand_id
1 'polypeptide(L)'
;MTTETLPKRPETWFRWALILSALLHAALLVLFLNRDWLFGPPPQIQPEPLVVDLVPSPVRPQPRPKPPEQKPAEQKPPEQKPPEQKPPEQKPSQPRPPERMAATAPLTRPQLQPGRIAERSSVPHPADRNGAAGTSLALALPAAPGGTAPSKAGKPGISGPEGPALTQSEQDFILAQIMKYWRVDFHAPEARGLTLSGVFFVQADGTLASPVNKDDPWNPEAIVADYGALSRYRREAVDGFLLAMRLAQPLELPSKTGPWPRRITINFAFDAL
;
A
#
# COMPACT_ATOMS: atom_id res chain seq x y z
N MET A 1 -15.50 70.84 -32.65
CA MET A 1 -14.31 69.97 -32.64
C MET A 1 -13.30 70.58 -31.68
N THR A 2 -13.31 70.16 -30.42
CA THR A 2 -12.38 70.61 -29.38
C THR A 2 -11.24 69.61 -29.28
N THR A 3 -10.04 70.03 -29.64
CA THR A 3 -8.81 69.26 -29.51
C THR A 3 -8.32 69.35 -28.06
N GLU A 4 -8.55 68.30 -27.27
CA GLU A 4 -7.90 68.15 -25.96
C GLU A 4 -6.40 67.95 -26.16
N THR A 5 -5.62 68.92 -25.70
CA THR A 5 -4.17 68.82 -25.61
C THR A 5 -3.80 68.02 -24.38
N LEU A 6 -3.32 66.79 -24.61
CA LEU A 6 -2.87 65.88 -23.56
C LEU A 6 -1.69 66.50 -22.78
N PRO A 7 -1.73 66.57 -21.43
CA PRO A 7 -0.64 67.13 -20.65
C PRO A 7 0.62 66.27 -20.77
N LYS A 8 1.71 66.91 -21.19
CA LYS A 8 3.03 66.30 -21.36
C LYS A 8 3.54 65.85 -19.98
N ARG A 9 3.55 64.54 -19.71
CA ARG A 9 4.07 64.00 -18.43
C ARG A 9 5.55 64.35 -18.28
N PRO A 10 6.00 64.78 -17.09
CA PRO A 10 7.39 65.13 -16.86
C PRO A 10 8.27 63.87 -16.92
N GLU A 11 9.27 63.89 -17.80
CA GLU A 11 10.23 62.78 -18.02
C GLU A 11 10.97 62.34 -16.73
N THR A 12 10.98 63.19 -15.71
CA THR A 12 11.59 62.92 -14.40
C THR A 12 10.90 61.78 -13.66
N TRP A 13 9.58 61.62 -13.79
CA TRP A 13 8.85 60.57 -13.08
C TRP A 13 9.23 59.16 -13.56
N PHE A 14 9.45 59.01 -14.86
CA PHE A 14 9.84 57.71 -15.44
C PHE A 14 11.23 57.26 -14.93
N ARG A 15 12.19 58.18 -14.80
CA ARG A 15 13.52 57.88 -14.25
C ARG A 15 13.45 57.42 -12.80
N TRP A 16 12.63 58.08 -11.99
CA TRP A 16 12.42 57.67 -10.59
C TRP A 16 11.77 56.29 -10.47
N ALA A 17 10.78 55.98 -11.32
CA ALA A 17 10.13 54.68 -11.34
C ALA A 17 11.13 53.54 -11.66
N LEU A 18 12.04 53.75 -12.62
CA LEU A 18 13.07 52.77 -12.95
C LEU A 18 14.07 52.56 -11.80
N ILE A 19 14.51 53.63 -11.15
CA ILE A 19 15.43 53.54 -10.00
C ILE A 19 14.77 52.79 -8.84
N LEU A 20 13.52 53.12 -8.50
CA LEU A 20 12.77 52.43 -7.46
C LEU A 20 12.57 50.94 -7.78
N SER A 21 12.26 50.63 -9.04
CA SER A 21 12.13 49.24 -9.50
C SER A 21 13.45 48.48 -9.36
N ALA A 22 14.57 49.07 -9.77
CA ALA A 22 15.89 48.44 -9.66
C ALA A 22 16.28 48.19 -8.19
N LEU A 23 16.01 49.16 -7.30
CA LEU A 23 16.28 49.00 -5.86
C LEU A 23 15.43 47.90 -5.22
N LEU A 24 14.15 47.79 -5.59
CA LEU A 24 13.27 46.74 -5.09
C LEU A 24 13.77 45.34 -5.51
N HIS A 25 14.18 45.18 -6.77
CA HIS A 25 14.72 43.91 -7.26
C HIS A 25 16.05 43.55 -6.58
N ALA A 26 16.92 44.53 -6.36
CA ALA A 26 18.16 44.32 -5.61
C ALA A 26 17.88 43.88 -4.16
N ALA A 27 16.91 44.49 -3.49
CA ALA A 27 16.50 44.10 -2.14
C ALA A 27 15.93 42.67 -2.09
N LEU A 28 15.08 42.30 -3.05
CA LEU A 28 14.54 40.92 -3.15
C LEU A 28 15.65 39.90 -3.43
N LEU A 29 16.63 40.23 -4.27
CA LEU A 29 17.78 39.38 -4.55
C LEU A 29 18.62 39.14 -3.29
N VAL A 30 18.89 40.20 -2.52
CA VAL A 30 19.61 40.10 -1.24
C VAL A 30 18.82 39.26 -0.23
N LEU A 31 17.49 39.39 -0.19
CA LEU A 31 16.64 38.58 0.69
C LEU A 31 16.66 37.09 0.29
N PHE A 32 16.67 36.81 -1.02
CA PHE A 32 16.72 35.45 -1.54
C PHE A 32 18.08 34.78 -1.28
N LEU A 33 19.18 35.52 -1.46
CA LEU A 33 20.54 35.05 -1.18
C LEU A 33 20.80 34.81 0.31
N ASN A 34 20.10 35.54 1.19
CA ASN A 34 20.22 35.39 2.64
C ASN A 34 19.06 34.60 3.27
N ARG A 35 18.33 33.82 2.47
CA ARG A 35 17.16 33.05 2.93
C ARG A 35 17.50 32.11 4.10
N ASP A 36 18.67 31.48 4.07
CA ASP A 36 19.09 30.53 5.11
C ASP A 36 19.35 31.22 6.46
N TRP A 37 19.66 32.53 6.47
CA TRP A 37 19.83 33.30 7.69
C TRP A 37 18.49 33.70 8.32
N LEU A 38 17.46 33.96 7.52
CA LEU A 38 16.14 34.38 7.99
C LEU A 38 15.30 33.24 8.58
N PHE A 39 15.50 32.01 8.12
CA PHE A 39 14.68 30.86 8.54
C PHE A 39 15.37 29.92 9.52
N GLY A 40 16.65 30.16 9.83
CA GLY A 40 17.45 29.31 10.71
C GLY A 40 17.61 27.88 10.18
N PRO A 41 18.50 27.08 10.79
CA PRO A 41 18.50 25.65 10.52
C PRO A 41 17.14 25.06 10.96
N PRO A 42 16.55 24.15 10.16
CA PRO A 42 15.32 23.48 10.58
C PRO A 42 15.57 22.79 11.93
N PRO A 43 14.58 22.81 12.85
CA PRO A 43 14.73 22.13 14.12
C PRO A 43 15.05 20.66 13.84
N GLN A 44 16.23 20.23 14.30
CA GLN A 44 16.61 18.82 14.35
C GLN A 44 15.67 18.16 15.35
N ILE A 45 14.59 17.55 14.86
CA ILE A 45 13.75 16.65 15.63
C ILE A 45 14.63 15.44 15.92
N GLN A 46 15.35 15.47 17.04
CA GLN A 46 16.05 14.31 17.55
C GLN A 46 14.95 13.29 17.89
N PRO A 47 14.97 12.08 17.30
CA PRO A 47 14.04 11.05 17.71
C PRO A 47 14.36 10.71 19.17
N GLU A 48 13.54 11.20 20.09
CA GLU A 48 13.63 10.73 21.47
C GLU A 48 13.46 9.21 21.43
N PRO A 49 14.41 8.44 21.99
CA PRO A 49 14.23 7.00 22.08
C PRO A 49 13.00 6.79 22.93
N LEU A 50 11.93 6.27 22.32
CA LEU A 50 10.76 5.79 23.04
C LEU A 50 11.22 4.62 23.92
N VAL A 51 11.65 4.95 25.14
CA VAL A 51 11.94 3.96 26.18
C VAL A 51 10.60 3.41 26.62
N VAL A 52 10.16 2.37 25.91
CA VAL A 52 9.11 1.48 26.39
C VAL A 52 9.70 0.78 27.60
N ASP A 53 9.36 1.27 28.78
CA ASP A 53 9.64 0.58 30.03
C ASP A 53 8.81 -0.71 30.01
N LEU A 54 9.46 -1.83 29.67
CA LEU A 54 8.81 -3.14 29.67
C LEU A 54 8.42 -3.46 31.12
N VAL A 55 7.17 -3.17 31.47
CA VAL A 55 6.55 -3.77 32.64
C VAL A 55 6.77 -5.28 32.54
N PRO A 56 7.53 -5.90 33.47
CA PRO A 56 7.80 -7.33 33.41
C PRO A 56 6.46 -8.06 33.42
N SER A 57 6.23 -8.86 32.38
CA SER A 57 5.05 -9.70 32.27
C SER A 57 4.89 -10.52 33.55
N PRO A 58 3.71 -10.57 34.17
CA PRO A 58 3.51 -11.36 35.38
C PRO A 58 3.88 -12.82 35.08
N VAL A 59 4.78 -13.36 35.90
CA VAL A 59 5.24 -14.74 35.86
C VAL A 59 4.01 -15.65 35.87
N ARG A 60 3.78 -16.36 34.75
CA ARG A 60 2.76 -17.42 34.71
C ARG A 60 3.13 -18.45 35.78
N PRO A 61 2.18 -18.87 36.64
CA PRO A 61 2.43 -19.93 37.61
C PRO A 61 2.93 -21.18 36.87
N GLN A 62 4.05 -21.73 37.33
CA GLN A 62 4.55 -23.00 36.81
C GLN A 62 3.48 -24.09 37.00
N PRO A 63 3.31 -25.01 36.02
CA PRO A 63 2.41 -26.13 36.20
C PRO A 63 2.92 -27.02 37.33
N ARG A 64 2.07 -27.26 38.33
CA ARG A 64 2.31 -28.27 39.37
C ARG A 64 2.58 -29.63 38.72
N PRO A 65 3.47 -30.47 39.30
CA PRO A 65 3.64 -31.84 38.83
C PRO A 65 2.32 -32.61 38.99
N LYS A 66 1.83 -33.19 37.89
CA LYS A 66 0.68 -34.11 37.89
C LYS A 66 1.04 -35.38 38.67
N PRO A 67 0.11 -36.01 39.41
CA PRO A 67 0.32 -37.33 40.00
C PRO A 67 0.58 -38.38 38.91
N PRO A 68 1.33 -39.46 39.21
CA PRO A 68 1.68 -40.48 38.23
C PRO A 68 0.41 -41.17 37.67
N GLU A 69 0.20 -41.05 36.36
CA GLU A 69 -0.80 -41.82 35.62
C GLU A 69 -0.42 -43.32 35.66
N GLN A 70 -1.30 -44.11 36.26
CA GLN A 70 -1.26 -45.57 36.15
C GLN A 70 -1.49 -45.95 34.69
N LYS A 71 -0.55 -46.72 34.13
CA LYS A 71 -0.68 -47.38 32.82
C LYS A 71 -1.91 -48.29 32.80
N PRO A 72 -2.88 -48.10 31.89
CA PRO A 72 -3.77 -49.17 31.48
C PRO A 72 -3.01 -50.08 30.51
N ALA A 73 -3.16 -51.39 30.71
CA ALA A 73 -2.51 -52.43 29.93
C ALA A 73 -2.80 -52.31 28.43
N GLU A 74 -1.74 -52.52 27.63
CA GLU A 74 -1.78 -52.77 26.20
C GLU A 74 -2.79 -53.88 25.86
N GLN A 75 -3.86 -53.53 25.14
CA GLN A 75 -4.56 -54.48 24.30
C GLN A 75 -4.30 -54.11 22.85
N LYS A 76 -3.47 -54.92 22.19
CA LYS A 76 -3.25 -54.88 20.74
C LYS A 76 -4.57 -55.17 20.02
N PRO A 77 -5.06 -54.28 19.13
CA PRO A 77 -6.05 -54.66 18.14
C PRO A 77 -5.38 -55.57 17.09
N PRO A 78 -6.03 -56.64 16.61
CA PRO A 78 -5.50 -57.46 15.53
C PRO A 78 -5.44 -56.65 14.22
N GLU A 79 -4.30 -56.73 13.53
CA GLU A 79 -4.11 -56.20 12.18
C GLU A 79 -5.09 -56.85 11.20
N GLN A 80 -6.09 -56.09 10.75
CA GLN A 80 -6.82 -56.42 9.53
C GLN A 80 -6.13 -55.75 8.35
N LYS A 81 -5.48 -56.57 7.51
CA LYS A 81 -5.00 -56.17 6.17
C LYS A 81 -6.20 -55.75 5.31
N PRO A 82 -6.20 -54.54 4.71
CA PRO A 82 -7.13 -54.23 3.63
C PRO A 82 -6.74 -55.04 2.38
N PRO A 83 -7.69 -55.63 1.64
CA PRO A 83 -7.40 -56.25 0.35
C PRO A 83 -7.04 -55.18 -0.69
N GLU A 84 -5.96 -55.41 -1.44
CA GLU A 84 -5.60 -54.66 -2.64
C GLU A 84 -6.72 -54.77 -3.69
N GLN A 85 -7.46 -53.69 -3.90
CA GLN A 85 -8.27 -53.53 -5.10
C GLN A 85 -7.44 -52.81 -6.17
N LYS A 86 -7.04 -53.57 -7.19
CA LYS A 86 -6.53 -53.03 -8.46
C LYS A 86 -7.65 -52.24 -9.15
N PRO A 87 -7.43 -50.97 -9.53
CA PRO A 87 -8.32 -50.29 -10.46
C PRO A 87 -8.15 -50.89 -11.87
N PRO A 88 -9.23 -51.12 -12.63
CA PRO A 88 -9.13 -51.54 -14.02
C PRO A 88 -8.64 -50.38 -14.90
N GLU A 89 -7.67 -50.67 -15.78
CA GLU A 89 -7.26 -49.80 -16.87
C GLU A 89 -8.43 -49.56 -17.84
N GLN A 90 -9.04 -48.38 -17.78
CA GLN A 90 -9.89 -47.90 -18.86
C GLN A 90 -9.04 -47.12 -19.87
N LYS A 91 -8.80 -47.74 -21.03
CA LYS A 91 -8.34 -47.08 -22.26
C LYS A 91 -9.46 -46.18 -22.80
N PRO A 92 -9.23 -44.88 -23.01
CA PRO A 92 -10.06 -44.09 -23.91
C PRO A 92 -9.50 -44.22 -25.33
N SER A 93 -10.26 -44.87 -26.20
CA SER A 93 -10.04 -44.84 -27.66
C SER A 93 -10.30 -43.42 -28.18
N GLN A 94 -9.26 -42.72 -28.62
CA GLN A 94 -9.41 -41.50 -29.43
C GLN A 94 -9.75 -41.87 -30.88
N PRO A 95 -10.72 -41.19 -31.53
CA PRO A 95 -10.85 -41.19 -32.98
C PRO A 95 -9.82 -40.22 -33.59
N ARG A 96 -9.11 -40.70 -34.63
CA ARG A 96 -8.21 -39.89 -35.48
C ARG A 96 -8.99 -38.88 -36.31
N PRO A 97 -8.54 -37.62 -36.44
CA PRO A 97 -8.82 -36.80 -37.61
C PRO A 97 -7.78 -37.06 -38.72
N PRO A 98 -8.14 -36.89 -40.01
CA PRO A 98 -7.30 -37.26 -41.14
C PRO A 98 -6.10 -36.32 -41.33
N GLU A 99 -4.99 -36.93 -41.77
CA GLU A 99 -3.75 -36.29 -42.23
C GLU A 99 -4.02 -35.29 -43.36
N ARG A 100 -3.56 -34.04 -43.18
CA ARG A 100 -3.12 -33.21 -44.30
C ARG A 100 -1.60 -33.10 -44.26
N MET A 101 -1.00 -33.61 -45.33
CA MET A 101 0.42 -33.46 -45.67
C MET A 101 0.79 -31.98 -45.76
N ALA A 102 1.82 -31.56 -45.01
CA ALA A 102 2.74 -30.50 -45.43
C ALA A 102 4.01 -30.49 -44.58
N ALA A 103 5.13 -30.73 -45.27
CA ALA A 103 6.47 -30.21 -45.02
C ALA A 103 7.12 -30.43 -43.64
N THR A 104 7.99 -31.44 -43.63
CA THR A 104 9.02 -31.74 -42.65
C THR A 104 10.01 -30.57 -42.48
N ALA A 105 10.01 -29.94 -41.30
CA ALA A 105 11.19 -29.28 -40.74
C ALA A 105 11.24 -29.61 -39.23
N PRO A 106 12.34 -30.16 -38.70
CA PRO A 106 12.43 -30.46 -37.28
C PRO A 106 12.56 -29.15 -36.50
N LEU A 107 11.47 -28.67 -35.91
CA LEU A 107 11.50 -27.59 -34.93
C LEU A 107 12.06 -28.13 -33.62
N THR A 108 13.37 -28.00 -33.45
CA THR A 108 14.05 -28.13 -32.16
C THR A 108 13.40 -27.14 -31.20
N ARG A 109 12.61 -27.62 -30.24
CA ARG A 109 12.04 -26.75 -29.20
C ARG A 109 13.21 -26.13 -28.43
N PRO A 110 13.33 -24.80 -28.32
CA PRO A 110 14.37 -24.19 -27.50
C PRO A 110 14.14 -24.63 -26.06
N GLN A 111 15.06 -25.43 -25.53
CA GLN A 111 15.06 -25.77 -24.12
C GLN A 111 15.40 -24.49 -23.34
N LEU A 112 14.44 -24.00 -22.58
CA LEU A 112 14.65 -22.91 -21.61
C LEU A 112 15.62 -23.42 -20.55
N GLN A 113 16.88 -23.01 -20.66
CA GLN A 113 17.86 -23.22 -19.60
C GLN A 113 17.44 -22.39 -18.38
N PRO A 114 17.35 -22.99 -17.18
CA PRO A 114 17.11 -22.25 -15.95
C PRO A 114 18.25 -21.24 -15.74
N GLY A 115 17.97 -19.96 -15.97
CA GLY A 115 18.92 -18.89 -15.69
C GLY A 115 19.19 -18.80 -14.18
N ARG A 116 20.45 -18.64 -13.80
CA ARG A 116 20.94 -18.43 -12.41
C ARG A 116 20.50 -17.08 -11.81
N ILE A 117 19.23 -16.71 -11.92
CA ILE A 117 18.70 -15.46 -11.38
C ILE A 117 18.21 -15.66 -9.93
N ALA A 118 17.95 -16.91 -9.52
CA ALA A 118 17.45 -17.22 -8.17
C ALA A 118 18.50 -17.13 -7.04
N GLU A 119 19.81 -17.05 -7.34
CA GLU A 119 20.86 -17.10 -6.31
C GLU A 119 21.26 -15.73 -5.72
N ARG A 120 20.70 -14.62 -6.19
CA ARG A 120 21.10 -13.26 -5.70
C ARG A 120 20.07 -12.56 -4.82
N SER A 121 18.90 -13.14 -4.54
CA SER A 121 17.82 -12.45 -3.83
C SER A 121 17.74 -12.73 -2.32
N SER A 122 18.74 -13.40 -1.73
CA SER A 122 18.73 -13.77 -0.30
C SER A 122 19.66 -12.92 0.58
N VAL A 123 20.20 -11.80 0.07
CA VAL A 123 20.92 -10.85 0.92
C VAL A 123 19.88 -9.89 1.53
N PRO A 124 19.71 -9.85 2.87
CA PRO A 124 18.86 -8.88 3.52
C PRO A 124 19.39 -7.49 3.16
N HIS A 125 18.63 -6.71 2.39
CA HIS A 125 18.93 -5.30 2.20
C HIS A 125 18.60 -4.59 3.52
N PRO A 126 19.56 -3.97 4.23
CA PRO A 126 19.25 -3.15 5.38
C PRO A 126 18.36 -1.98 4.92
N ALA A 127 17.24 -1.77 5.60
CA ALA A 127 16.23 -0.77 5.30
C ALA A 127 16.69 0.69 5.50
N ASP A 128 17.97 0.92 5.81
CA ASP A 128 18.47 2.19 6.33
C ASP A 128 19.01 3.15 5.26
N ARG A 129 18.59 3.00 4.00
CA ARG A 129 19.10 3.87 2.92
C ARG A 129 18.07 4.62 2.10
N ASN A 130 16.86 4.83 2.64
CA ASN A 130 15.97 5.89 2.16
C ASN A 130 16.14 7.13 3.03
N GLY A 131 17.24 7.85 2.81
CA GLY A 131 17.49 9.19 3.35
C GLY A 131 16.65 10.28 2.68
N ALA A 132 15.44 9.95 2.24
CA ALA A 132 14.47 10.94 1.82
C ALA A 132 13.72 11.38 3.06
N ALA A 133 13.78 12.67 3.38
CA ALA A 133 12.85 13.35 4.29
C ALA A 133 11.42 13.37 3.68
N GLY A 134 10.95 12.23 3.18
CA GLY A 134 9.64 12.03 2.60
C GLY A 134 8.61 12.11 3.71
N THR A 135 7.57 12.90 3.48
CA THR A 135 6.47 12.95 4.44
C THR A 135 5.60 11.73 4.22
N SER A 136 5.84 10.68 5.00
CA SER A 136 5.02 9.47 5.00
C SER A 136 3.60 9.82 5.44
N LEU A 137 2.62 9.53 4.59
CA LEU A 137 1.22 9.70 4.91
C LEU A 137 0.69 8.33 5.31
N ALA A 138 0.68 8.08 6.62
CA ALA A 138 0.11 6.86 7.15
C ALA A 138 -1.42 6.96 7.10
N LEU A 139 -2.07 6.13 6.29
CA LEU A 139 -3.47 5.80 6.45
C LEU A 139 -3.60 4.98 7.73
N ALA A 140 -3.72 5.69 8.84
CA ALA A 140 -4.10 5.12 10.10
C ALA A 140 -5.59 4.73 10.00
N LEU A 141 -5.86 3.48 9.58
CA LEU A 141 -7.12 2.87 9.99
C LEU A 141 -7.15 2.92 11.52
N PRO A 142 -8.23 3.40 12.15
CA PRO A 142 -8.38 3.27 13.59
C PRO A 142 -8.27 1.79 13.93
N ALA A 143 -7.19 1.40 14.62
CA ALA A 143 -7.03 0.06 15.16
C ALA A 143 -8.22 -0.16 16.09
N ALA A 144 -9.22 -0.93 15.64
CA ALA A 144 -10.54 -1.03 16.23
C ALA A 144 -10.51 -0.87 17.76
N PRO A 145 -10.75 0.34 18.30
CA PRO A 145 -10.91 0.50 19.72
C PRO A 145 -12.40 0.36 19.99
N GLY A 146 -12.77 -0.39 21.02
CA GLY A 146 -14.14 -0.43 21.55
C GLY A 146 -14.57 0.94 22.07
N GLY A 147 -14.81 1.90 21.17
CA GLY A 147 -15.07 3.31 21.43
C GLY A 147 -16.29 3.75 20.64
N THR A 148 -17.39 3.87 21.37
CA THR A 148 -18.68 4.42 20.97
C THR A 148 -18.57 5.83 20.37
N ALA A 149 -18.73 5.93 19.05
CA ALA A 149 -19.23 7.12 18.39
C ALA A 149 -20.46 6.73 17.55
N PRO A 150 -21.60 7.44 17.64
CA PRO A 150 -22.82 7.06 16.95
C PRO A 150 -22.77 7.50 15.48
N SER A 151 -22.00 6.80 14.66
CA SER A 151 -22.15 6.85 13.21
C SER A 151 -23.31 5.93 12.81
N LYS A 152 -24.27 6.49 12.10
CA LYS A 152 -25.49 5.82 11.61
C LYS A 152 -25.14 4.49 10.92
N ALA A 153 -25.67 3.42 11.51
CA ALA A 153 -25.49 2.01 11.20
C ALA A 153 -25.46 1.62 9.71
N GLY A 154 -24.27 1.48 9.16
CA GLY A 154 -23.95 0.27 8.38
C GLY A 154 -23.79 -0.88 9.38
N LYS A 155 -24.30 -2.08 9.06
CA LYS A 155 -24.14 -3.26 9.94
C LYS A 155 -22.65 -3.44 10.24
N PRO A 156 -22.21 -3.44 11.52
CA PRO A 156 -20.84 -3.79 11.85
C PRO A 156 -20.59 -5.19 11.34
N GLY A 157 -19.74 -5.31 10.31
CA GLY A 157 -19.28 -6.59 9.82
C GLY A 157 -18.67 -7.35 11.00
N ILE A 158 -19.14 -8.57 11.23
CA ILE A 158 -18.66 -9.42 12.32
C ILE A 158 -17.16 -9.59 12.10
N SER A 159 -16.35 -8.95 12.93
CA SER A 159 -14.90 -9.09 12.93
C SER A 159 -14.56 -10.50 13.41
N GLY A 160 -14.54 -11.45 12.48
CA GLY A 160 -13.98 -12.78 12.70
C GLY A 160 -12.49 -12.68 13.05
N PRO A 161 -11.88 -13.78 13.54
CA PRO A 161 -10.44 -13.82 13.78
C PRO A 161 -9.70 -13.40 12.51
N GLU A 162 -8.78 -12.43 12.64
CA GLU A 162 -8.02 -11.91 11.51
C GLU A 162 -7.30 -13.05 10.77
N GLY A 163 -7.55 -13.18 9.47
CA GLY A 163 -6.82 -14.09 8.61
C GLY A 163 -5.35 -13.68 8.45
N PRO A 164 -4.49 -14.55 7.90
CA PRO A 164 -3.09 -14.26 7.70
C PRO A 164 -2.92 -13.03 6.80
N ALA A 165 -1.80 -12.33 6.98
CA ALA A 165 -1.39 -11.29 6.05
C ALA A 165 -1.16 -11.89 4.66
N LEU A 166 -1.57 -11.18 3.62
CA LEU A 166 -1.26 -11.56 2.25
C LEU A 166 0.26 -11.63 2.03
N THR A 167 0.66 -12.57 1.19
CA THR A 167 2.03 -12.63 0.66
C THR A 167 2.33 -11.39 -0.18
N GLN A 168 3.62 -11.05 -0.36
CA GLN A 168 4.01 -9.88 -1.16
C GLN A 168 3.49 -9.95 -2.61
N SER A 169 3.56 -11.11 -3.24
CA SER A 169 3.04 -11.30 -4.61
C SER A 169 1.52 -11.11 -4.71
N GLU A 170 0.77 -11.51 -3.68
CA GLU A 170 -0.67 -11.23 -3.58
C GLU A 170 -0.95 -9.73 -3.43
N GLN A 171 -0.16 -9.03 -2.61
CA GLN A 171 -0.27 -7.58 -2.43
C GLN A 171 0.02 -6.83 -3.75
N ASP A 172 1.07 -7.21 -4.46
CA ASP A 172 1.44 -6.64 -5.75
C ASP A 172 0.36 -6.89 -6.82
N PHE A 173 -0.24 -8.08 -6.82
CA PHE A 173 -1.35 -8.41 -7.73
C PHE A 173 -2.58 -7.54 -7.49
N ILE A 174 -2.89 -7.22 -6.23
CA ILE A 174 -4.00 -6.33 -5.85
C ILE A 174 -3.68 -4.89 -6.20
N LEU A 175 -2.45 -4.44 -5.90
CA LEU A 175 -2.00 -3.11 -6.26
C LEU A 175 -2.12 -2.88 -7.77
N ALA A 176 -1.70 -3.84 -8.60
CA ALA A 176 -1.85 -3.78 -10.05
C ALA A 176 -3.31 -3.61 -10.52
N GLN A 177 -4.29 -4.15 -9.79
CA GLN A 177 -5.71 -3.93 -10.08
C GLN A 177 -6.15 -2.50 -9.73
N ILE A 178 -5.70 -1.98 -8.58
CA ILE A 178 -5.99 -0.61 -8.14
C ILE A 178 -5.37 0.41 -9.12
N MET A 179 -4.14 0.16 -9.60
CA MET A 179 -3.42 1.05 -10.53
C MET A 179 -4.16 1.28 -11.84
N LYS A 180 -5.01 0.36 -12.28
CA LYS A 180 -5.82 0.54 -13.51
C LYS A 180 -6.82 1.70 -13.40
N TYR A 181 -7.23 2.04 -12.18
CA TYR A 181 -8.24 3.07 -11.92
C TYR A 181 -7.66 4.34 -11.29
N TRP A 182 -6.42 4.29 -10.79
CA TRP A 182 -5.82 5.44 -10.11
C TRP A 182 -5.33 6.48 -11.11
N ARG A 183 -5.94 7.67 -11.06
CA ARG A 183 -5.55 8.83 -11.85
C ARG A 183 -4.92 9.87 -10.93
N VAL A 184 -3.59 9.94 -10.95
CA VAL A 184 -2.81 10.98 -10.27
C VAL A 184 -1.60 11.31 -11.17
N ASP A 185 -1.18 12.56 -11.16
CA ASP A 185 0.02 12.98 -11.88
C ASP A 185 1.27 12.65 -11.05
N PHE A 186 1.85 11.47 -11.29
CA PHE A 186 3.07 11.03 -10.62
C PHE A 186 4.30 11.89 -10.93
N HIS A 187 4.24 12.75 -11.95
CA HIS A 187 5.35 13.61 -12.34
C HIS A 187 5.31 14.99 -11.69
N ALA A 188 4.25 15.31 -10.94
CA ALA A 188 4.17 16.54 -10.19
C ALA A 188 5.36 16.64 -9.20
N PRO A 189 6.01 17.80 -9.05
CA PRO A 189 7.11 17.96 -8.09
C PRO A 189 6.67 17.69 -6.64
N GLU A 190 5.39 17.92 -6.32
CA GLU A 190 4.76 17.60 -5.03
C GLU A 190 4.60 16.10 -4.77
N ALA A 191 4.73 15.26 -5.81
CA ALA A 191 4.72 13.81 -5.70
C ALA A 191 6.02 13.25 -5.08
N ARG A 192 7.12 13.99 -5.20
CA ARG A 192 8.44 13.53 -4.76
C ARG A 192 8.48 13.30 -3.26
N GLY A 193 8.96 12.13 -2.85
CA GLY A 193 9.01 11.71 -1.45
C GLY A 193 7.64 11.48 -0.81
N LEU A 194 6.56 11.42 -1.59
CA LEU A 194 5.24 11.02 -1.09
C LEU A 194 5.19 9.49 -0.97
N THR A 195 4.82 9.01 0.21
CA THR A 195 4.57 7.60 0.47
C THR A 195 3.16 7.44 1.02
N LEU A 196 2.34 6.63 0.38
CA LEU A 196 1.05 6.19 0.88
C LEU A 196 1.19 4.81 1.49
N SER A 197 0.89 4.68 2.77
CA SER A 197 0.89 3.40 3.45
C SER A 197 -0.42 3.19 4.19
N GLY A 198 -0.96 1.97 4.17
CA GLY A 198 -2.22 1.66 4.83
C GLY A 198 -2.42 0.16 5.00
N VAL A 199 -3.12 -0.22 6.05
CA VAL A 199 -3.62 -1.59 6.21
C VAL A 199 -5.06 -1.63 5.75
N PHE A 200 -5.49 -2.69 5.09
CA PHE A 200 -6.88 -2.92 4.70
C PHE A 200 -7.24 -4.38 4.89
N PHE A 201 -8.53 -4.67 4.93
CA PHE A 201 -9.04 -6.04 5.05
C PHE A 201 -9.88 -6.39 3.84
N VAL A 202 -9.58 -7.50 3.17
CA VAL A 202 -10.38 -8.04 2.06
C VAL A 202 -11.20 -9.21 2.54
N GLN A 203 -12.48 -9.19 2.17
CA GLN A 203 -13.46 -10.22 2.46
C GLN A 203 -13.38 -11.36 1.42
N ALA A 204 -14.06 -12.47 1.71
CA ALA A 204 -14.04 -13.66 0.85
C ALA A 204 -14.61 -13.41 -0.56
N ASP A 205 -15.46 -12.40 -0.72
CA ASP A 205 -16.06 -11.99 -1.98
C ASP A 205 -15.21 -11.00 -2.79
N GLY A 206 -14.00 -10.67 -2.29
CA GLY A 206 -13.10 -9.70 -2.91
C GLY A 206 -13.45 -8.24 -2.61
N THR A 207 -14.48 -7.96 -1.82
CA THR A 207 -14.76 -6.59 -1.36
C THR A 207 -13.85 -6.21 -0.20
N LEU A 208 -13.61 -4.92 -0.02
CA LEU A 208 -12.90 -4.41 1.14
C LEU A 208 -13.85 -4.26 2.34
N ALA A 209 -13.33 -4.39 3.55
CA ALA A 209 -14.08 -4.08 4.76
C ALA A 209 -14.33 -2.56 4.88
N SER A 210 -15.30 -2.18 5.71
CA SER A 210 -15.55 -0.77 6.04
C SER A 210 -14.30 -0.11 6.65
N PRO A 211 -14.01 1.18 6.39
CA PRO A 211 -14.82 2.19 5.67
C PRO A 211 -14.59 2.31 4.15
N VAL A 212 -13.80 1.40 3.56
CA VAL A 212 -13.41 1.44 2.15
C VAL A 212 -14.21 0.48 1.27
N ASN A 213 -15.29 -0.10 1.78
CA ASN A 213 -16.18 -0.91 0.98
C ASN A 213 -16.80 -0.06 -0.15
N LYS A 214 -17.04 -0.66 -1.32
CA LYS A 214 -17.65 0.03 -2.46
C LYS A 214 -19.05 0.61 -2.15
N ASP A 215 -19.79 -0.02 -1.24
CA ASP A 215 -21.17 0.35 -0.88
C ASP A 215 -21.24 1.33 0.31
N ASP A 216 -20.10 1.62 0.96
CA ASP A 216 -20.04 2.58 2.06
C ASP A 216 -20.18 4.02 1.55
N PRO A 217 -20.76 4.94 2.34
CA PRO A 217 -20.72 6.37 2.05
C PRO A 217 -19.28 6.86 1.84
N TRP A 218 -19.07 7.82 0.92
CA TRP A 218 -17.75 8.40 0.71
C TRP A 218 -17.38 9.29 1.91
N ASN A 219 -16.42 8.84 2.73
CA ASN A 219 -15.90 9.58 3.88
C ASN A 219 -14.40 9.32 4.07
N PRO A 220 -13.52 10.06 3.36
CA PRO A 220 -12.07 9.87 3.47
C PRO A 220 -11.50 10.23 4.85
N GLU A 221 -12.15 11.11 5.61
CA GLU A 221 -11.75 11.47 6.98
C GLU A 221 -11.86 10.30 7.96
N ALA A 222 -12.70 9.30 7.67
CA ALA A 222 -12.78 8.08 8.47
C ALA A 222 -11.64 7.10 8.19
N ILE A 223 -10.88 7.30 7.11
CA ILE A 223 -9.82 6.39 6.64
C ILE A 223 -8.43 6.99 6.91
N VAL A 224 -8.30 8.30 6.74
CA VAL A 224 -7.02 9.02 6.79
C VAL A 224 -7.06 10.02 7.94
N ALA A 225 -6.17 9.85 8.91
CA ALA A 225 -6.00 10.82 9.99
C ALA A 225 -5.58 12.19 9.43
N ASP A 226 -6.12 13.26 10.00
CA ASP A 226 -5.84 14.64 9.60
C ASP A 226 -6.04 14.93 8.10
N TYR A 227 -6.95 14.20 7.45
CA TYR A 227 -7.25 14.36 6.03
C TYR A 227 -7.55 15.82 5.62
N GLY A 228 -8.27 16.56 6.47
CA GLY A 228 -8.57 17.98 6.25
C GLY A 228 -7.34 18.91 6.28
N ALA A 229 -6.26 18.50 6.93
CA ALA A 229 -4.99 19.24 7.01
C ALA A 229 -4.04 18.94 5.84
N LEU A 230 -4.35 17.94 5.00
CA LEU A 230 -3.53 17.60 3.84
C LEU A 230 -3.52 18.74 2.82
N SER A 231 -2.35 18.96 2.21
CA SER A 231 -2.21 19.86 1.07
C SER A 231 -3.10 19.42 -0.09
N ARG A 232 -3.45 20.35 -0.98
CA ARG A 232 -4.35 20.08 -2.12
C ARG A 232 -3.91 18.85 -2.93
N TYR A 233 -2.63 18.79 -3.30
CA TYR A 233 -2.09 17.67 -4.08
C TYR A 233 -2.17 16.33 -3.32
N ARG A 234 -1.77 16.30 -2.04
CA ARG A 234 -1.83 15.07 -1.24
C ARG A 234 -3.24 14.57 -1.04
N ARG A 235 -4.17 15.49 -0.83
CA ARG A 235 -5.60 15.18 -0.74
C ARG A 235 -6.11 14.55 -2.02
N GLU A 236 -5.80 15.15 -3.17
CA GLU A 236 -6.17 14.62 -4.49
C GLU A 236 -5.55 13.24 -4.77
N ALA A 237 -4.28 13.03 -4.39
CA ALA A 237 -3.61 11.73 -4.51
C ALA A 237 -4.29 10.65 -3.64
N VAL A 238 -4.61 10.96 -2.37
CA VAL A 238 -5.32 10.07 -1.45
C VAL A 238 -6.74 9.79 -1.93
N ASP A 239 -7.48 10.81 -2.37
CA ASP A 239 -8.83 10.65 -2.92
C ASP A 239 -8.84 9.76 -4.15
N GLY A 240 -7.93 10.01 -5.09
CA GLY A 240 -7.76 9.19 -6.28
C GLY A 240 -7.45 7.74 -5.92
N PHE A 241 -6.63 7.51 -4.89
CA PHE A 241 -6.25 6.18 -4.45
C PHE A 241 -7.42 5.42 -3.80
N LEU A 242 -8.11 6.06 -2.86
CA LEU A 242 -9.28 5.49 -2.18
C LEU A 242 -10.43 5.24 -3.15
N LEU A 243 -10.64 6.13 -4.12
CA LEU A 243 -11.63 5.94 -5.17
C LEU A 243 -11.23 4.76 -6.08
N ALA A 244 -9.96 4.66 -6.48
CA ALA A 244 -9.46 3.54 -7.28
C ALA A 244 -9.64 2.19 -6.56
N MET A 245 -9.38 2.14 -5.26
CA MET A 245 -9.67 0.96 -4.44
C MET A 245 -11.15 0.57 -4.43
N ARG A 246 -12.06 1.54 -4.42
CA ARG A 246 -13.52 1.28 -4.52
C ARG A 246 -13.91 0.78 -5.90
N LEU A 247 -13.39 1.39 -6.95
CA LEU A 247 -13.67 1.01 -8.34
C LEU A 247 -13.07 -0.35 -8.74
N ALA A 248 -11.97 -0.74 -8.10
CA ALA A 248 -11.33 -2.04 -8.33
C ALA A 248 -12.08 -3.22 -7.68
N GLN A 249 -13.07 -2.98 -6.82
CA GLN A 249 -13.84 -4.04 -6.18
C GLN A 249 -14.91 -4.64 -7.13
N PRO A 250 -15.10 -5.97 -7.13
CA PRO A 250 -14.42 -6.96 -6.29
C PRO A 250 -12.99 -7.24 -6.76
N LEU A 251 -12.06 -7.29 -5.80
CA LEU A 251 -10.65 -7.60 -6.05
C LEU A 251 -10.48 -9.09 -6.34
N GLU A 252 -9.75 -9.40 -7.40
CA GLU A 252 -9.33 -10.77 -7.69
C GLU A 252 -8.15 -11.13 -6.79
N LEU A 253 -8.24 -12.30 -6.15
CA LEU A 253 -7.17 -12.84 -5.31
C LEU A 253 -6.68 -14.17 -5.93
N PRO A 254 -5.36 -14.39 -6.03
CA PRO A 254 -4.83 -15.61 -6.61
C PRO A 254 -5.13 -16.83 -5.72
N SER A 255 -5.28 -16.64 -4.40
CA SER A 255 -5.71 -17.67 -3.46
C SER A 255 -7.08 -17.33 -2.86
N LYS A 256 -8.09 -18.15 -3.18
CA LYS A 256 -9.45 -18.04 -2.60
C LYS A 256 -9.65 -18.89 -1.35
N THR A 257 -8.65 -19.70 -0.97
CA THR A 257 -8.73 -20.68 0.13
C THR A 257 -8.10 -20.13 1.41
N GLY A 258 -8.75 -20.27 2.56
CA GLY A 258 -8.17 -19.90 3.85
C GLY A 258 -9.14 -19.11 4.74
N PRO A 259 -8.70 -18.71 5.94
CA PRO A 259 -9.53 -17.92 6.84
C PRO A 259 -9.66 -16.48 6.31
N TRP A 260 -10.84 -15.92 6.52
CA TRP A 260 -11.23 -14.56 6.11
C TRP A 260 -11.72 -13.77 7.33
N PRO A 261 -11.59 -12.42 7.33
CA PRO A 261 -11.01 -11.57 6.28
C PRO A 261 -9.48 -11.64 6.24
N ARG A 262 -8.87 -11.30 5.10
CA ARG A 262 -7.41 -11.29 4.93
C ARG A 262 -6.85 -9.87 5.05
N ARG A 263 -5.71 -9.72 5.73
CA ARG A 263 -5.05 -8.43 5.92
C ARG A 263 -4.12 -8.10 4.75
N ILE A 264 -4.25 -6.89 4.22
CA ILE A 264 -3.43 -6.32 3.16
C ILE A 264 -2.68 -5.14 3.73
N THR A 265 -1.37 -5.09 3.52
CA THR A 265 -0.59 -3.89 3.77
C THR A 265 -0.22 -3.31 2.42
N ILE A 266 -0.59 -2.06 2.17
CA ILE A 266 -0.17 -1.33 0.98
C ILE A 266 0.91 -0.35 1.41
N ASN A 267 2.03 -0.35 0.71
CA ASN A 267 3.08 0.65 0.85
C ASN A 267 3.51 1.07 -0.56
N PHE A 268 3.18 2.31 -0.93
CA PHE A 268 3.38 2.84 -2.25
C PHE A 268 4.17 4.15 -2.17
N ALA A 269 5.39 4.13 -2.71
CA ALA A 269 6.24 5.32 -2.81
C ALA A 269 6.17 5.87 -4.24
N PHE A 270 5.90 7.17 -4.38
CA PHE A 270 5.77 7.83 -5.68
C PHE A 270 7.10 7.95 -6.43
N ASP A 271 8.23 7.89 -5.72
CA ASP A 271 9.57 7.98 -6.32
C ASP A 271 9.98 6.71 -7.10
N ALA A 272 9.19 5.64 -7.04
CA ALA A 272 9.49 4.35 -7.66
C ALA A 272 8.89 4.16 -9.07
N LEU A 273 8.17 5.16 -9.60
CA LEU A 273 7.56 5.16 -10.94
C LEU A 273 8.36 6.00 -11.93
#